data_AF-A0A831L3P6-F1
#
_entry.id   AF-A0A831L3P6-F1
#
_cell.length_a   1.000
_cell.length_b   1.000
_cell.length_c   1.000
_cell.angle_alpha   90.00
_cell.angle_beta   90.00
_cell.angle_gamma   90.00
#
_symmetry.space_group_name_H-M   'P 1'
#
loop_
_entity.id
_entity.type
_entity.pdbx_description
1 polymer ?
#
loop_
_entity_poly.entity_id
_entity_poly.type
_entity_poly.pdbx_seq_one_letter_code
_entity_poly.pdbx_strand_id
1 'polypeptide(L)' 'DLDLGNQLVMDFARGEMPEHFEEIRDIFSRRGAYRRFKNFLLDHERLDDWYAYEARRTREALLEWCAENDIEVEE' A
#
# COMPACT_ATOMS: atom_id res chain seq x y z
N ASP A 1 9.67 -8.15 -12.06
CA ASP A 1 9.71 -7.41 -10.79
C ASP A 1 8.31 -7.40 -10.25
N LEU A 2 8.09 -8.00 -9.09
CA LEU A 2 6.74 -8.11 -8.53
C LEU A 2 6.27 -6.70 -8.18
N ASP A 3 5.38 -6.16 -8.99
CA ASP A 3 4.82 -4.80 -8.88
C ASP A 3 3.91 -4.63 -7.64
N LEU A 4 4.11 -5.47 -6.63
CA LEU A 4 3.39 -5.55 -5.34
C LEU A 4 3.31 -4.18 -4.67
N GLY A 5 4.40 -3.41 -4.74
CA GLY A 5 4.45 -2.07 -4.19
C GLY A 5 3.48 -1.11 -4.88
N ASN A 6 3.41 -1.15 -6.21
CA ASN A 6 2.50 -0.31 -6.99
C ASN A 6 1.06 -0.77 -6.82
N GLN A 7 0.80 -2.09 -6.84
CA GLN A 7 -0.54 -2.63 -6.67
C GLN A 7 -1.12 -2.26 -5.30
N LEU A 8 -0.33 -2.38 -4.22
CA LEU A 8 -0.75 -2.01 -2.87
C LEU A 8 -1.16 -0.54 -2.78
N VAL A 9 -0.39 0.34 -3.42
CA VAL A 9 -0.72 1.76 -3.50
C VAL A 9 -2.01 2.00 -4.28
N MET A 10 -2.20 1.33 -5.42
CA MET A 10 -3.41 1.50 -6.22
C MET A 10 -4.65 1.01 -5.46
N ASP A 11 -4.54 -0.08 -4.71
CA ASP A 11 -5.64 -0.61 -3.90
C ASP A 11 -5.97 0.33 -2.73
N PHE A 12 -4.96 0.87 -2.06
CA PHE A 12 -5.14 1.93 -1.07
C PHE A 12 -5.83 3.15 -1.68
N ALA A 13 -5.34 3.65 -2.82
CA ALA A 13 -5.90 4.83 -3.46
C ALA A 13 -7.37 4.62 -3.89
N ARG A 14 -7.75 3.43 -4.38
CA ARG A 14 -9.16 3.16 -4.72
C ARG A 14 -10.08 3.09 -3.50
N GLY A 15 -9.61 2.55 -2.38
CA GLY A 15 -10.43 2.35 -1.19
C GLY A 15 -10.50 3.58 -0.29
N GLU A 16 -9.36 4.24 -0.08
CA GLU A 16 -9.19 5.25 0.96
C GLU A 16 -9.16 6.68 0.42
N MET A 17 -8.77 6.88 -0.85
CA MET A 17 -8.64 8.20 -1.49
C MET A 17 -9.13 8.19 -2.95
N PRO A 18 -10.35 7.70 -3.24
CA PRO A 18 -10.82 7.56 -4.62
C PRO A 18 -10.82 8.88 -5.39
N GLU A 19 -11.06 10.01 -4.71
CA GLU A 19 -11.02 11.35 -5.26
C GLU A 19 -9.61 11.77 -5.77
N HIS A 20 -8.56 11.17 -5.22
CA HIS A 20 -7.16 11.43 -5.59
C HIS A 20 -6.52 10.27 -6.37
N PHE A 21 -7.31 9.27 -6.77
CA PHE A 21 -6.80 8.06 -7.43
C PHE A 21 -5.97 8.37 -8.68
N GLU A 22 -6.46 9.27 -9.54
CA GLU A 22 -5.76 9.66 -10.77
C GLU A 22 -4.43 10.37 -10.48
N GLU A 23 -4.39 11.24 -9.47
CA GLU A 23 -3.16 11.94 -9.04
C GLU A 23 -2.12 10.97 -8.49
N ILE A 24 -2.55 10.02 -7.65
CA ILE A 24 -1.70 8.97 -7.10
C ILE A 24 -1.18 8.07 -8.23
N ARG A 25 -2.03 7.68 -9.18
CA ARG A 25 -1.63 6.90 -10.36
C ARG A 25 -0.53 7.63 -11.15
N ASP A 26 -0.70 8.93 -11.36
CA ASP A 26 0.25 9.75 -12.09
C ASP A 26 1.57 9.92 -11.33
N ILE A 27 1.56 10.00 -9.99
CA ILE A 27 2.77 9.99 -9.16
C ILE A 27 3.62 8.74 -9.46
N PHE A 28 2.97 7.59 -9.59
CA PHE A 28 3.60 6.28 -9.82
C PHE A 28 4.00 5.99 -11.26
N SER A 29 3.59 6.83 -12.22
CA SER A 29 4.09 6.78 -13.60
C SER A 29 5.56 7.23 -13.75
N ARG A 30 6.17 7.80 -12.69
CA ARG A 30 7.50 8.44 -12.72
C ARG A 30 8.43 7.89 -11.64
N ARG A 31 9.75 7.92 -11.88
CA ARG A 31 10.78 7.51 -10.89
C ARG A 31 10.67 8.32 -9.59
N GLY A 32 10.96 7.67 -8.45
CA GLY A 32 10.86 8.31 -7.13
C GLY A 32 9.42 8.52 -6.65
N ALA A 33 8.49 7.69 -7.13
CA ALA A 33 7.06 7.76 -6.82
C ALA A 33 6.78 7.69 -5.31
N TYR A 34 7.40 6.75 -4.60
CA TYR A 34 7.17 6.56 -3.15
C TYR A 34 7.41 7.79 -2.29
N ARG A 35 8.48 8.54 -2.55
CA ARG A 35 8.75 9.78 -1.80
C ARG A 35 7.68 10.83 -2.08
N ARG A 36 7.30 10.99 -3.35
CA ARG A 36 6.25 11.93 -3.77
C ARG A 36 4.88 11.54 -3.22
N PHE A 37 4.60 10.24 -3.18
CA PHE A 37 3.39 9.69 -2.58
C PHE A 37 3.32 9.95 -1.08
N LYS A 38 4.38 9.66 -0.31
CA LYS A 38 4.39 9.96 1.13
C LYS A 38 4.21 11.45 1.42
N ASN A 39 4.83 12.32 0.62
CA ASN A 39 4.61 13.76 0.73
C ASN A 39 3.15 14.13 0.41
N PHE A 40 2.60 13.58 -0.67
CA PHE A 40 1.20 13.77 -1.04
C PHE A 40 0.24 13.37 0.10
N LEU A 41 0.47 12.21 0.72
CA LEU A 41 -0.33 11.77 1.85
C LEU A 41 -0.16 12.66 3.09
N LEU A 42 1.05 13.15 3.35
CA LEU A 42 1.30 14.08 4.45
C LEU A 42 0.51 15.38 4.26
N ASP A 43 0.49 15.92 3.04
CA ASP A 43 -0.23 17.15 2.69
C ASP A 43 -1.77 16.97 2.81
N HIS A 44 -2.27 15.74 2.73
CA HIS A 44 -3.69 15.40 2.87
C HIS A 44 -4.04 14.79 4.24
N GLU A 45 -3.10 14.75 5.19
CA GLU A 45 -3.28 14.15 6.52
C GLU A 45 -3.63 12.63 6.48
N ARG A 46 -3.22 11.92 5.43
CA ARG A 46 -3.49 10.47 5.19
C ARG A 46 -2.27 9.57 5.36
N LEU A 47 -1.15 10.11 5.83
CA LEU A 47 0.10 9.36 5.94
C LEU A 47 -0.01 8.22 6.97
N ASP A 48 -0.69 8.46 8.09
CA ASP A 48 -0.90 7.44 9.12
C ASP A 48 -1.84 6.33 8.63
N ASP A 49 -2.90 6.69 7.89
CA ASP A 49 -3.81 5.72 7.26
C ASP A 49 -3.07 4.79 6.30
N TRP A 50 -2.14 5.34 5.51
CA TRP A 50 -1.27 4.53 4.66
C TRP A 50 -0.43 3.54 5.47
N TYR A 51 0.21 3.97 6.56
CA TYR A 51 1.01 3.07 7.38
C TYR A 51 0.18 1.97 8.03
N ALA A 52 -1.02 2.31 8.51
CA ALA A 52 -1.96 1.32 9.05
C ALA A 52 -2.40 0.31 7.98
N TYR A 53 -2.72 0.80 6.78
CA TYR A 53 -3.11 -0.05 5.65
C TYR A 53 -1.97 -0.97 5.20
N GLU A 54 -0.77 -0.43 5.01
CA GLU A 54 0.43 -1.17 4.62
C GLU A 54 0.77 -2.26 5.65
N ALA A 55 0.73 -1.94 6.94
CA ALA A 55 0.97 -2.92 8.00
C ALA A 55 -0.07 -4.05 8.00
N ARG A 56 -1.36 -3.72 7.86
CA ARG A 56 -2.44 -4.72 7.81
C ARG A 56 -2.29 -5.65 6.60
N ARG A 57 -2.07 -5.09 5.41
CA ARG A 57 -1.92 -5.88 4.16
C ARG A 57 -0.66 -6.75 4.19
N THR A 58 0.42 -6.24 4.78
CA THR A 58 1.65 -7.02 4.99
C THR A 58 1.39 -8.20 5.92
N ARG A 59 0.67 -7.99 7.04
CA ARG A 59 0.30 -9.07 7.96
C ARG A 59 -0.60 -10.11 7.27
N GLU A 60 -1.60 -9.68 6.52
CA GLU A 60 -2.50 -10.58 5.77
C GLU A 60 -1.72 -11.43 4.77
N ALA A 61 -0.82 -10.82 3.98
CA ALA A 61 0.01 -11.55 3.02
C ALA A 61 0.97 -12.54 3.69
N LEU A 62 1.52 -12.19 4.86
CA LEU A 62 2.36 -13.11 5.64
C LEU A 62 1.55 -14.30 6.18
N LEU A 63 0.33 -14.07 6.68
CA LEU A 63 -0.54 -15.14 7.16
C LEU A 63 -0.99 -16.06 6.02
N GLU A 64 -1.35 -15.49 4.87
CA GLU A 64 -1.70 -16.24 3.66
C GLU A 64 -0.52 -17.11 3.20
N TRP A 65 0.68 -16.53 3.14
CA TRP A 65 1.89 -17.28 2.82
C TRP A 65 2.17 -18.40 3.83
N CYS A 66 2.04 -18.14 5.14
CA CYS A 66 2.20 -19.19 6.15
C CYS A 66 1.19 -20.33 5.97
N ALA A 67 -0.08 -20.02 5.70
CA ALA A 67 -1.12 -21.01 5.46
C ALA A 67 -0.85 -21.85 4.20
N GLU A 68 -0.35 -21.22 3.13
CA GLU A 68 0.06 -21.93 1.90
C GLU A 68 1.27 -22.84 2.09
N ASN A 69 2.11 -22.57 3.10
CA ASN A 69 3.35 -23.29 3.36
C ASN A 69 3.25 -24.22 4.59
N ASP A 70 2.05 -24.47 5.11
CA ASP A 70 1.79 -25.29 6.30
C ASP A 70 2.62 -24.85 7.53
N ILE A 71 2.86 -23.54 7.66
CA ILE A 71 3.57 -22.96 8.80
C ILE A 71 2.54 -22.56 9.85
N GLU A 72 2.52 -23.26 10.98
CA GLU A 72 1.72 -22.87 12.16
C GLU A 72 2.25 -21.54 12.71
N VAL A 73 1.37 -20.54 12.76
CA VAL A 73 1.65 -19.25 13.39
C VAL A 73 1.07 -19.28 14.80
N GLU A 74 1.92 -19.42 15.81
CA GLU A 74 1.53 -19.31 17.22
C GLU A 74 1.25 -17.84 17.57
N GLU A 75 0.12 -17.58 18.26
CA GLU A 75 -0.33 -16.24 18.70
C GLU A 75 0.49 -15.65 19.86
#